data_AF-A0A1Q8ACG9-F1
#
_entry.id   AF-A0A1Q8ACG9-F1
#
_cell.length_a   1.000
_cell.length_b   1.000
_cell.length_c   1.000
_cell.angle_alpha   90.00
_cell.angle_beta   90.00
_cell.angle_gamma   90.00
#
_symmetry.space_group_name_H-M   'P 1'
#
loop_
_entity.id
_entity.type
_entity.pdbx_description
1 polymer ?
#
loop_
_entity_poly.entity_id
_entity_poly.type
_entity_poly.pdbx_seq_one_letter_code
_entity_poly.pdbx_strand_id
1 'polypeptide(L)'
;MVNVFNLTMIEKTFEIRARPEKIWSIIADRQGIPKLQPNILEVEVDPPGLASVGQKFTFTYRIWGREVKVFGEHVEVIPHRMLKSKQLPQGMFKGFEDTMKLEGFDHLTRVTTMG
;
A
#
# COMPACT_ATOMS: atom_id res chain seq x y z
N MET A 1 -12.99 30.14 13.59
CA MET A 1 -12.84 28.68 13.72
C MET A 1 -11.58 28.28 12.99
N VAL A 2 -10.55 27.81 13.70
CA VAL A 2 -9.33 27.30 13.07
C VAL A 2 -9.55 25.82 12.79
N ASN A 3 -9.66 25.44 11.51
CA ASN A 3 -9.62 24.04 11.11
C ASN A 3 -8.16 23.58 11.25
N VAL A 4 -7.82 22.97 12.38
CA VAL A 4 -6.55 22.28 12.53
C VAL A 4 -6.70 20.90 11.89
N PHE A 5 -6.35 20.79 10.61
CA PHE A 5 -6.05 19.49 10.03
C PHE A 5 -4.70 19.04 10.60
N ASN A 6 -4.70 18.14 11.59
CA ASN A 6 -3.49 17.44 11.99
C ASN A 6 -3.10 16.46 10.86
N LEU A 7 -2.39 16.98 9.85
CA LEU A 7 -1.72 16.16 8.85
C LEU A 7 -0.47 15.59 9.50
N THR A 8 -0.52 14.31 9.86
CA THR A 8 0.66 13.55 10.25
C THR A 8 1.12 12.77 9.04
N MET A 9 2.41 12.87 8.72
CA MET A 9 3.04 12.10 7.66
C MET A 9 4.16 11.26 8.29
N ILE A 10 4.18 9.98 7.99
CA ILE A 10 5.25 9.06 8.36
C ILE A 10 5.94 8.61 7.07
N GLU A 11 7.21 8.98 6.94
CA GLU A 11 8.09 8.45 5.91
C GLU A 11 8.96 7.32 6.49
N LYS A 12 9.08 6.22 5.74
CA LYS A 12 10.01 5.14 6.04
C LYS A 12 10.80 4.82 4.79
N THR A 13 12.10 4.66 4.98
CA THR A 13 13.04 4.30 3.91
C THR A 13 13.83 3.08 4.34
N PHE A 14 13.90 2.08 3.47
CA PHE A 14 14.69 0.87 3.68
C PHE A 14 15.21 0.32 2.35
N GLU A 15 16.25 -0.51 2.43
CA GLU A 15 16.90 -1.09 1.26
C GLU A 15 16.66 -2.60 1.21
N ILE A 16 16.26 -3.10 0.04
CA ILE A 16 16.08 -4.52 -0.22
C ILE A 16 17.13 -4.96 -1.24
N ARG A 17 17.84 -6.06 -0.95
CA ARG A 17 18.77 -6.73 -1.88
C ARG A 17 18.01 -7.49 -2.98
N ALA A 18 17.27 -6.75 -3.82
CA ALA A 18 16.55 -7.24 -4.97
C ALA A 18 16.41 -6.11 -6.00
N ARG A 19 16.18 -6.46 -7.27
CA ARG A 19 15.87 -5.48 -8.31
C ARG A 19 14.41 -4.98 -8.21
N PRO A 20 14.08 -3.78 -8.70
CA PRO A 20 12.74 -3.21 -8.60
C PRO A 20 11.64 -4.10 -9.17
N GLU A 21 11.92 -4.86 -10.24
CA GLU A 21 10.94 -5.76 -10.89
C GLU A 21 10.47 -6.86 -9.93
N LYS A 22 11.41 -7.42 -9.14
CA LYS A 22 11.09 -8.48 -8.18
C LYS A 22 10.25 -7.93 -7.03
N ILE A 23 10.57 -6.74 -6.53
CA ILE A 23 9.79 -6.09 -5.47
C ILE A 23 8.40 -5.71 -6.00
N TRP A 24 8.34 -5.17 -7.23
CA TRP A 24 7.09 -4.82 -7.89
C TRP A 24 6.16 -6.01 -8.04
N SER A 25 6.68 -7.17 -8.46
CA SER A 25 5.87 -8.40 -8.60
C SER A 25 5.15 -8.82 -7.32
N ILE A 26 5.65 -8.36 -6.16
CA ILE A 26 5.06 -8.61 -4.85
C ILE A 26 4.05 -7.50 -4.50
N ILE A 27 4.45 -6.23 -4.61
CA ILE A 27 3.62 -5.11 -4.12
C ILE A 27 2.44 -4.79 -5.04
N ALA A 28 2.55 -5.11 -6.33
CA ALA A 28 1.48 -4.96 -7.31
C ALA A 28 0.45 -6.09 -7.21
N ASP A 29 0.80 -7.25 -6.63
CA ASP A 29 -0.12 -8.34 -6.34
C ASP A 29 -0.63 -8.25 -4.90
N ARG A 30 -1.70 -7.48 -4.71
CA ARG A 30 -2.33 -7.32 -3.39
C ARG A 30 -2.90 -8.64 -2.85
N GLN A 31 -3.33 -9.57 -3.71
CA GLN A 31 -3.85 -10.88 -3.30
C GLN A 31 -2.74 -11.79 -2.75
N GLY A 32 -1.49 -11.55 -3.12
CA GLY A 32 -0.32 -12.25 -2.58
C GLY A 32 0.10 -11.80 -1.18
N ILE A 33 -0.29 -10.60 -0.74
CA ILE A 33 0.16 -9.97 0.51
C ILE A 33 -0.15 -10.78 1.80
N PRO A 34 -1.30 -11.47 1.95
CA PRO A 34 -1.56 -12.32 3.13
C PRO A 34 -0.47 -13.37 3.40
N LYS A 35 0.26 -13.81 2.37
CA LYS A 35 1.38 -14.76 2.52
C LYS A 35 2.61 -14.14 3.18
N LEU A 36 2.69 -12.80 3.22
CA LEU A 36 3.83 -12.02 3.70
C LEU A 36 3.54 -11.32 5.03
N GLN A 37 2.26 -11.01 5.28
CA GLN A 37 1.83 -10.25 6.45
C GLN A 37 0.78 -11.05 7.22
N PRO A 38 1.16 -11.74 8.32
CA PRO A 38 0.28 -12.69 9.03
C PRO A 38 -0.90 -12.03 9.75
N ASN A 39 -0.88 -10.70 9.89
CA ASN A 39 -1.97 -9.92 10.45
C ASN A 39 -3.06 -9.58 9.41
N ILE A 40 -2.84 -9.86 8.13
CA ILE A 40 -3.87 -9.74 7.09
C ILE A 40 -4.61 -11.08 7.00
N LEU A 41 -5.91 -11.04 7.24
CA LEU A 41 -6.79 -12.20 7.19
C LEU A 41 -7.30 -12.46 5.77
N GLU A 42 -7.66 -11.38 5.07
CA GLU A 42 -8.32 -11.45 3.76
C GLU A 42 -7.97 -10.21 2.93
N VAL A 43 -7.90 -10.40 1.61
CA VAL A 43 -7.75 -9.33 0.62
C VAL A 43 -8.67 -9.57 -0.55
N GLU A 44 -9.49 -8.57 -0.84
CA GLU A 44 -10.30 -8.52 -2.05
C GLU A 44 -9.77 -7.39 -2.94
N VAL A 45 -9.79 -7.61 -4.26
CA VAL A 45 -9.42 -6.61 -5.28
C VAL A 45 -10.43 -6.63 -6.41
N ASP A 46 -10.78 -5.46 -6.93
CA ASP A 46 -11.73 -5.28 -8.02
C ASP A 46 -11.27 -4.16 -8.97
N PRO A 47 -10.97 -4.46 -10.26
CA PRO A 47 -10.98 -5.79 -10.88
C PRO A 47 -9.85 -6.68 -10.34
N PRO A 48 -9.93 -8.03 -10.50
CA PRO A 48 -8.86 -8.92 -10.09
C PRO A 48 -7.59 -8.77 -10.94
N GLY A 49 -6.44 -9.07 -10.34
CA GLY A 49 -5.13 -9.03 -11.01
C GLY A 49 -4.17 -8.00 -10.40
N LEU A 50 -3.12 -7.67 -11.15
CA LEU A 50 -2.09 -6.72 -10.73
C LEU A 50 -2.66 -5.31 -10.60
N ALA A 51 -2.02 -4.51 -9.73
CA ALA A 51 -2.37 -3.12 -9.48
C ALA A 51 -2.55 -2.32 -10.78
N SER A 52 -3.72 -1.70 -10.91
CA SER A 52 -4.05 -0.74 -11.97
C SER A 52 -4.74 0.48 -11.38
N VAL A 53 -4.60 1.64 -12.04
CA VAL A 53 -5.30 2.86 -11.61
C VAL A 53 -6.81 2.61 -11.57
N GLY A 54 -7.47 3.04 -10.50
CA GLY A 54 -8.90 2.85 -10.25
C GLY A 54 -9.27 1.48 -9.65
N GLN A 55 -8.32 0.54 -9.52
CA GLN A 55 -8.57 -0.73 -8.85
C GLN A 55 -8.85 -0.48 -7.37
N LYS A 56 -9.97 -1.03 -6.89
CA LYS A 56 -10.36 -0.99 -5.49
C LYS A 56 -9.84 -2.22 -4.77
N PHE A 57 -9.58 -2.07 -3.48
CA PHE A 57 -9.18 -3.16 -2.64
C PHE A 57 -9.81 -3.06 -1.25
N THR A 58 -10.04 -4.22 -0.64
CA THR A 58 -10.43 -4.35 0.76
C THR A 58 -9.40 -5.22 1.47
N PHE A 59 -8.81 -4.71 2.54
CA PHE A 59 -8.01 -5.51 3.47
C PHE A 59 -8.79 -5.74 4.76
N THR A 60 -8.87 -7.00 5.20
CA THR A 60 -9.32 -7.35 6.55
C THR A 60 -8.08 -7.67 7.40
N TYR A 61 -7.80 -6.83 8.39
CA TYR A 61 -6.69 -6.99 9.33
C TYR A 61 -7.16 -7.53 10.68
N ARG A 62 -6.26 -8.24 11.38
CA ARG A 62 -6.37 -8.50 12.81
C ARG A 62 -5.38 -7.61 13.57
N ILE A 63 -5.91 -6.65 14.33
CA ILE A 63 -5.14 -5.68 15.12
C ILE A 63 -5.59 -5.77 16.57
N TRP A 64 -4.67 -6.12 17.48
CA TRP A 64 -4.93 -6.26 18.91
C TRP A 64 -6.20 -7.08 19.24
N GLY A 65 -6.40 -8.18 18.51
CA GLY A 65 -7.55 -9.08 18.68
C GLY A 65 -8.86 -8.61 18.04
N ARG A 66 -8.87 -7.48 17.35
CA ARG A 66 -10.05 -6.96 16.62
C ARG A 66 -9.86 -7.12 15.12
N GLU A 67 -10.94 -7.40 14.42
CA GLU A 67 -10.98 -7.34 12.96
C GLU A 67 -11.28 -5.92 12.49
N VAL A 68 -10.47 -5.44 11.55
CA VAL A 68 -10.62 -4.10 10.98
C VAL A 68 -10.59 -4.21 9.46
N LYS A 69 -11.62 -3.65 8.81
CA LYS A 69 -11.66 -3.56 7.35
C LYS A 69 -11.17 -2.19 6.89
N VAL A 70 -10.31 -2.19 5.88
CA VAL A 70 -9.79 -0.99 5.23
C VAL A 70 -10.11 -1.09 3.75
N PHE A 71 -10.80 -0.06 3.26
CA PHE A 71 -11.16 0.07 1.85
C PHE A 71 -10.25 1.10 1.20
N GLY A 72 -9.79 0.84 -0.02
CA GLY A 72 -8.94 1.76 -0.73
C GLY A 72 -9.02 1.63 -2.25
N GLU A 73 -8.33 2.53 -2.93
CA GLU A 73 -8.24 2.61 -4.38
C GLU A 73 -6.83 3.02 -4.79
N HIS A 74 -6.28 2.38 -5.83
CA HIS A 74 -5.05 2.82 -6.47
C HIS A 74 -5.28 4.07 -7.31
N VAL A 75 -4.59 5.16 -7.00
CA VAL A 75 -4.73 6.45 -7.68
C VAL A 75 -3.60 6.72 -8.67
N GLU A 76 -2.45 6.10 -8.47
CA GLU A 76 -1.32 6.19 -9.39
C GLU A 76 -0.53 4.88 -9.40
N VAL A 77 -0.22 4.38 -10.58
CA VAL A 77 0.54 3.13 -10.77
C VAL A 77 1.57 3.36 -11.86
N ILE A 78 2.84 3.37 -11.48
CA ILE A 78 3.98 3.44 -12.39
C ILE A 78 4.79 2.15 -12.20
N PRO A 79 4.70 1.18 -13.11
CA PRO A 79 5.41 -0.08 -13.00
C PRO A 79 6.88 0.07 -12.63
N HIS A 80 7.30 -0.75 -11.66
CA HIS A 80 8.67 -0.81 -11.12
C HIS A 80 9.17 0.48 -10.45
N ARG A 81 8.31 1.49 -10.25
CA ARG A 81 8.72 2.81 -9.73
C ARG A 81 7.83 3.34 -8.63
N MET A 82 6.51 3.29 -8.78
CA MET A 82 5.62 3.92 -7.82
C MET A 82 4.24 3.27 -7.78
N LEU A 83 3.73 3.07 -6.56
CA LEU A 83 2.35 2.70 -6.30
C LEU A 83 1.77 3.68 -5.29
N LYS A 84 0.71 4.38 -5.67
CA LYS A 84 -0.02 5.30 -4.78
C LYS A 84 -1.45 4.84 -4.61
N SER A 85 -1.93 4.82 -3.38
CA SER A 85 -3.32 4.52 -3.06
C SER A 85 -3.88 5.51 -2.04
N LYS A 86 -5.20 5.53 -1.93
CA LYS A 86 -5.94 6.27 -0.91
C LYS A 86 -6.94 5.36 -0.22
N GLN A 87 -7.24 5.62 1.04
CA GLN A 87 -8.40 5.01 1.70
C GLN A 87 -9.70 5.66 1.20
N LEU A 88 -10.70 4.81 0.98
CA LEU A 88 -12.06 5.23 0.70
C LEU A 88 -12.81 5.50 2.03
N PRO A 89 -13.97 6.20 1.99
CA PRO A 89 -14.80 6.39 3.17
C PRO A 89 -15.11 5.06 3.84
N GLN A 90 -15.21 5.05 5.18
CA GLN A 90 -15.33 3.84 6.03
C GLN A 90 -14.02 3.06 6.23
N GLY A 91 -12.89 3.54 5.71
CA GLY A 91 -11.56 3.10 6.12
C GLY A 91 -11.24 3.44 7.58
N MET A 92 -10.08 2.97 8.05
CA MET A 92 -9.61 3.21 9.42
C MET A 92 -9.37 4.70 9.71
N PHE A 93 -8.96 5.47 8.69
CA PHE A 93 -8.69 6.90 8.80
C PHE A 93 -9.69 7.70 7.96
N LYS A 94 -10.04 8.91 8.43
CA LYS A 94 -10.93 9.83 7.70
C LYS A 94 -10.38 10.24 6.33
N GLY A 95 -9.05 10.22 6.19
CA GLY A 95 -8.31 10.39 4.96
C GLY A 95 -6.90 9.87 5.17
N PHE A 96 -6.44 9.00 4.28
CA PHE A 96 -5.10 8.42 4.30
C PHE A 96 -4.69 8.13 2.87
N GLU A 97 -3.49 8.54 2.49
CA GLU A 97 -2.88 8.21 1.20
C GLU A 97 -1.56 7.52 1.48
N ASP A 98 -1.31 6.38 0.85
CA ASP A 98 -0.02 5.71 0.88
C ASP A 98 0.67 5.85 -0.47
N THR A 99 1.97 6.18 -0.45
CA THR A 99 2.82 6.15 -1.63
C THR A 99 4.02 5.26 -1.34
N MET A 100 4.24 4.27 -2.19
CA MET A 100 5.46 3.46 -2.20
C MET A 100 6.26 3.77 -3.46
N LYS A 101 7.51 4.20 -3.28
CA LYS A 101 8.47 4.47 -4.36
C LYS A 101 9.59 3.44 -4.35
N LEU A 102 10.01 3.03 -5.54
CA LEU A 102 11.10 2.11 -5.79
C LEU A 102 12.19 2.82 -6.60
N GLU A 103 13.38 2.92 -6.02
CA GLU A 103 14.57 3.45 -6.68
C GLU A 103 15.60 2.33 -6.80
N GLY A 104 15.88 1.90 -8.05
CA GLY A 104 16.83 0.84 -8.34
C GLY A 104 18.28 1.33 -8.34
N PHE A 105 19.15 0.55 -7.71
CA PHE A 105 20.61 0.65 -7.74
C PHE A 105 21.17 -0.73 -8.14
N ASP A 106 22.45 -0.82 -8.54
CA ASP A 106 23.04 -2.03 -9.17
C ASP A 106 22.60 -3.38 -8.57
N HIS A 107 22.58 -3.49 -7.25
CA HIS A 107 22.28 -4.74 -6.52
C HIS A 107 21.28 -4.57 -5.38
N LEU A 108 20.61 -3.41 -5.31
CA LEU A 108 19.61 -3.11 -4.29
C LEU A 108 18.52 -2.20 -4.82
N THR A 109 17.38 -2.20 -4.15
CA THR A 109 16.33 -1.20 -4.38
C THR A 109 16.07 -0.49 -3.07
N ARG A 110 16.08 0.85 -3.11
CA ARG A 110 15.57 1.67 -2.02
C ARG A 110 14.05 1.76 -2.16
N VAL A 111 13.36 1.43 -1.08
CA VAL A 111 11.91 1.54 -0.96
C VAL A 111 11.61 2.68 -0.01
N THR A 112 10.84 3.66 -0.48
CA THR A 112 10.35 4.77 0.34
C THR A 112 8.84 4.66 0.43
N THR A 113 8.30 4.52 1.64
CA THR A 113 6.86 4.54 1.89
C THR A 113 6.49 5.80 2.66
N MET A 114 5.49 6.54 2.18
CA MET A 114 4.95 7.75 2.82
C MET A 114 3.44 7.58 3.02
N GLY A 115 2.91 7.93 4.19
CA GLY A 115 1.48 8.01 4.45
C GLY A 115 1.13 8.68 5.75
#